data_AF-A0A382I773-F1
#
_entry.id   AF-A0A382I773-F1
#
_cell.length_a   1.000
_cell.length_b   1.000
_cell.length_c   1.000
_cell.angle_alpha   90.00
_cell.angle_beta   90.00
_cell.angle_gamma   90.00
#
_symmetry.space_group_name_H-M   'P 1'
#
loop_
_entity.id
_entity.type
_entity.pdbx_description
1 polymer ?
#
loop_
_entity_poly.entity_id
_entity_poly.type
_entity_poly.pdbx_seq_one_letter_code
_entity_poly.pdbx_strand_id
1 'polypeptide(L)'
;MQKKLHHKFQTKLISYDQFMEYKLYDENDGYYSENNQELWGTDYMTSPMIHPAFGFLIAKYIYAVWISMNSPSTFSLIEIGGGNLNLTNDIFEGIQDLSPKFADLLNIVVIDRNFNNNLPRHKNIKLINSDNFNLKNITGVIISNELFDALPFKRLINKNDRFYEIFVNYCNDFQEQE
;
A
#
# COMPACT_ATOMS: atom_id res chain seq x y z
N MET A 1 9.50 -6.11 -22.81
CA MET A 1 8.89 -4.90 -22.21
C MET A 1 8.29 -3.94 -23.25
N GLN A 2 9.07 -3.32 -24.15
CA GLN A 2 8.55 -2.34 -25.12
C GLN A 2 7.42 -2.86 -26.02
N LYS A 3 7.51 -4.12 -26.51
CA LYS A 3 6.44 -4.79 -27.27
C LYS A 3 5.14 -4.98 -26.46
N LYS A 4 5.25 -5.21 -25.16
CA LYS A 4 4.09 -5.39 -24.26
C LYS A 4 3.41 -4.05 -23.97
N LEU A 5 4.20 -3.00 -23.71
CA LEU A 5 3.71 -1.62 -23.60
C LEU A 5 3.00 -1.17 -24.89
N HIS A 6 3.59 -1.45 -26.07
CA HIS A 6 2.97 -1.12 -27.34
C HIS A 6 1.64 -1.86 -27.56
N HIS A 7 1.56 -3.13 -27.19
CA HIS A 7 0.30 -3.87 -27.24
C HIS A 7 -0.74 -3.29 -26.28
N LYS A 8 -0.35 -2.92 -25.05
CA LYS A 8 -1.26 -2.44 -24.01
C LYS A 8 -1.82 -1.04 -24.31
N PHE A 9 -0.95 -0.09 -24.68
CA PHE A 9 -1.33 1.31 -24.82
C PHE A 9 -1.65 1.74 -26.25
N GLN A 10 -1.22 0.97 -27.25
CA GLN A 10 -1.43 1.26 -28.69
C GLN A 10 -0.91 2.65 -29.15
N THR A 11 -0.15 3.34 -28.31
CA THR A 11 0.53 4.61 -28.61
C THR A 11 2.05 4.40 -28.63
N LYS A 12 2.81 5.49 -28.72
CA LYS A 12 4.27 5.53 -28.50
C LYS A 12 4.66 6.38 -27.29
N LEU A 13 3.72 7.18 -26.80
CA LEU A 13 3.85 8.08 -25.67
C LEU A 13 2.75 7.73 -24.67
N ILE A 14 3.16 7.58 -23.43
CA ILE A 14 2.26 7.38 -22.28
C ILE A 14 2.63 8.41 -21.22
N SER A 15 1.66 8.87 -20.43
CA SER A 15 1.95 9.78 -19.33
C SER A 15 2.77 9.06 -18.25
N TYR A 16 3.47 9.81 -17.41
CA TYR A 16 4.34 9.22 -16.38
C TYR A 16 3.57 8.35 -15.36
N ASP A 17 2.35 8.74 -15.02
CA ASP A 17 1.45 7.94 -14.17
C ASP A 17 1.07 6.61 -14.84
N GLN A 18 0.76 6.60 -16.14
CA GLN A 18 0.49 5.37 -16.88
C GLN A 18 1.72 4.45 -16.93
N PHE A 19 2.91 5.05 -17.09
CA PHE A 19 4.17 4.30 -17.03
C PHE A 19 4.39 3.68 -15.66
N MET A 20 4.25 4.46 -14.57
CA MET A 20 4.36 3.96 -13.20
C MET A 20 3.34 2.87 -12.90
N GLU A 21 2.07 3.08 -13.28
CA GLU A 21 0.99 2.11 -13.08
C GLU A 21 1.32 0.77 -13.75
N TYR A 22 1.81 0.78 -14.99
CA TYR A 22 2.27 -0.44 -15.65
C TYR A 22 3.48 -1.07 -14.95
N LYS A 23 4.46 -0.27 -14.58
CA LYS A 23 5.71 -0.77 -13.99
C LYS A 23 5.55 -1.33 -12.59
N LEU A 24 4.62 -0.80 -11.82
CA LEU A 24 4.39 -1.19 -10.43
C LEU A 24 3.30 -2.25 -10.31
N TYR A 25 2.20 -2.12 -11.06
CA TYR A 25 0.96 -2.85 -10.76
C TYR A 25 0.42 -3.70 -11.90
N ASP A 26 1.11 -3.82 -13.04
CA ASP A 26 0.70 -4.78 -14.07
C ASP A 26 0.70 -6.20 -13.51
N GLU A 27 -0.40 -6.93 -13.71
CA GLU A 27 -0.62 -8.27 -13.12
C GLU A 27 0.48 -9.28 -13.47
N ASN A 28 1.14 -9.12 -14.62
CA ASN A 28 2.15 -10.06 -15.08
C ASN A 28 3.56 -9.51 -14.94
N ASP A 29 3.75 -8.22 -15.23
CA ASP A 29 5.07 -7.60 -15.37
C ASP A 29 5.36 -6.50 -14.32
N GLY A 30 4.39 -6.15 -13.49
CA GLY A 30 4.52 -5.11 -12.47
C GLY A 30 5.43 -5.55 -11.32
N TYR A 31 6.16 -4.61 -10.72
CA TYR A 31 7.03 -4.90 -9.58
C TYR A 31 6.27 -5.59 -8.44
N TYR A 32 5.04 -5.15 -8.15
CA TYR A 32 4.15 -5.73 -7.15
C TYR A 32 3.24 -6.85 -7.69
N SER A 33 3.62 -7.50 -8.80
CA SER A 33 2.89 -8.67 -9.31
C SER A 33 3.26 -9.95 -8.57
N GLU A 34 2.40 -10.99 -8.66
CA GLU A 34 2.71 -12.31 -8.10
C GLU A 34 3.98 -12.92 -8.71
N ASN A 35 4.19 -12.71 -10.01
CA ASN A 35 5.34 -13.25 -10.73
C ASN A 35 6.69 -12.63 -10.26
N ASN A 36 6.65 -11.50 -9.56
CA ASN A 36 7.82 -10.76 -9.12
C ASN A 36 8.01 -10.77 -7.59
N GLN A 37 7.29 -11.64 -6.86
CA GLN A 37 7.39 -11.74 -5.40
C GLN A 37 8.81 -11.99 -4.88
N GLU A 38 9.65 -12.72 -5.63
CA GLU A 38 11.04 -12.98 -5.25
C GLU A 38 11.89 -11.70 -5.18
N LEU A 39 11.46 -10.61 -5.83
CA LEU A 39 12.13 -9.31 -5.81
C LEU A 39 11.71 -8.44 -4.61
N TRP A 40 10.71 -8.88 -3.85
CA TRP A 40 10.19 -8.11 -2.72
C TRP A 40 11.10 -8.28 -1.51
N GLY A 41 11.59 -7.18 -0.95
CA GLY A 41 12.50 -7.19 0.20
C GLY A 41 13.97 -7.48 -0.14
N THR A 42 14.32 -7.77 -1.40
CA THR A 42 15.73 -7.84 -1.83
C THR A 42 16.32 -6.46 -2.05
N ASP A 43 15.51 -5.54 -2.60
CA ASP A 43 15.96 -4.19 -2.97
C ASP A 43 15.33 -3.07 -2.11
N TYR A 44 14.17 -3.35 -1.49
CA TYR A 44 13.41 -2.38 -0.68
C TYR A 44 12.91 -3.04 0.61
N MET A 45 13.69 -2.91 1.68
CA MET A 45 13.29 -3.29 3.03
C MET A 45 12.55 -2.13 3.68
N THR A 46 11.25 -2.30 3.93
CA THR A 46 10.45 -1.29 4.63
C THR A 46 10.66 -1.38 6.14
N SER A 47 10.34 -0.31 6.88
CA SER A 47 10.53 -0.28 8.35
C SER A 47 9.93 -1.49 9.10
N PRO A 48 8.72 -1.99 8.75
CA PRO A 48 8.17 -3.22 9.33
C PRO A 48 8.98 -4.49 9.04
N MET A 49 9.70 -4.56 7.91
CA MET A 49 10.50 -5.73 7.53
C MET A 49 11.86 -5.79 8.25
N ILE A 50 12.31 -4.66 8.83
CA ILE A 50 13.61 -4.58 9.51
C ILE A 50 13.53 -5.14 10.93
N HIS A 51 12.50 -4.77 11.70
CA HIS A 51 12.34 -5.27 13.08
C HIS A 51 10.89 -5.12 13.58
N PRO A 52 10.34 -6.13 14.29
CA PRO A 52 9.00 -6.05 14.91
C PRO A 52 8.78 -4.90 15.90
N ALA A 53 9.84 -4.20 16.29
CA ALA A 53 9.76 -3.08 17.22
C ALA A 53 8.99 -1.90 16.61
N PHE A 54 9.04 -1.76 15.28
CA PHE A 54 8.27 -0.73 14.58
C PHE A 54 6.75 -0.96 14.74
N GLY A 55 6.27 -2.17 14.47
CA GLY A 55 4.88 -2.54 14.68
C GLY A 55 4.46 -2.44 16.15
N PHE A 56 5.32 -2.86 17.09
CA PHE A 56 5.05 -2.72 18.52
C PHE A 56 4.90 -1.25 18.99
N LEU A 57 5.72 -0.33 18.47
CA LEU A 57 5.59 1.09 18.80
C LEU A 57 4.28 1.68 18.27
N ILE A 58 3.87 1.26 17.07
CA ILE A 58 2.57 1.64 16.50
C ILE A 58 1.43 1.04 17.34
N ALA A 59 1.53 -0.21 17.77
CA ALA A 59 0.56 -0.85 18.67
C ALA A 59 0.36 -0.03 19.97
N LYS A 60 1.45 0.42 20.59
CA LYS A 60 1.39 1.30 21.77
C LYS A 60 0.66 2.61 21.49
N TYR A 61 0.93 3.22 20.33
CA TYR A 61 0.25 4.45 19.93
C TYR A 61 -1.25 4.22 19.73
N ILE A 62 -1.64 3.17 19.00
CA ILE A 62 -3.04 2.82 18.75
C ILE A 62 -3.78 2.55 20.06
N TYR A 63 -3.15 1.81 20.99
CA TYR A 63 -3.73 1.57 22.30
C TYR A 63 -3.94 2.87 23.09
N ALA A 64 -2.97 3.79 23.06
CA ALA A 64 -3.11 5.10 23.70
C ALA A 64 -4.24 5.93 23.08
N VAL A 65 -4.41 5.90 21.75
CA VAL A 65 -5.53 6.54 21.06
C VAL A 65 -6.86 5.96 21.56
N TRP A 66 -7.01 4.63 21.63
CA TRP A 66 -8.22 3.99 22.13
C TRP A 66 -8.57 4.44 23.57
N ILE A 67 -7.58 4.47 24.47
CA ILE A 67 -7.77 4.98 25.84
C ILE A 67 -8.21 6.45 25.81
N SER A 68 -7.55 7.30 25.00
CA SER A 68 -7.87 8.73 24.90
C SER A 68 -9.29 9.00 24.38
N MET A 69 -9.85 8.05 23.62
CA MET A 69 -11.23 8.10 23.13
C MET A 69 -12.25 7.56 24.16
N ASN A 70 -11.85 7.43 25.43
CA ASN A 70 -12.64 6.81 26.51
C ASN A 70 -12.98 5.35 26.25
N SER A 71 -12.07 4.61 25.61
CA SER A 71 -12.16 3.16 25.44
C SER A 71 -13.50 2.71 24.83
N PRO A 72 -13.84 3.17 23.62
CA PRO A 72 -15.08 2.79 22.96
C PRO A 72 -15.19 1.26 22.82
N SER A 73 -16.41 0.75 22.89
CA SER A 73 -16.71 -0.69 22.78
C SER A 73 -16.44 -1.27 21.39
N THR A 74 -16.30 -0.41 20.38
CA THR A 74 -15.90 -0.76 19.02
C THR A 74 -14.73 0.12 18.59
N PHE A 75 -13.68 -0.50 18.06
CA PHE A 75 -12.54 0.21 17.52
C PHE A 75 -12.02 -0.51 16.28
N SER A 76 -11.72 0.24 15.22
CA SER A 76 -11.16 -0.32 13.99
C SER A 76 -9.71 0.09 13.81
N LEU A 77 -8.89 -0.85 13.35
CA LEU A 77 -7.58 -0.58 12.77
C LEU A 77 -7.71 -0.86 11.27
N ILE A 78 -7.54 0.17 10.46
CA ILE A 78 -7.59 0.05 9.01
C ILE A 78 -6.20 0.32 8.45
N GLU A 79 -5.61 -0.63 7.76
CA GLU A 79 -4.34 -0.45 7.05
C GLU A 79 -4.59 -0.39 5.55
N ILE A 80 -4.14 0.68 4.89
CA ILE A 80 -4.23 0.86 3.43
C ILE A 80 -2.82 0.68 2.84
N GLY A 81 -2.70 -0.25 1.89
CA GLY A 81 -1.41 -0.70 1.35
C GLY A 81 -0.70 -1.68 2.28
N GLY A 82 -1.44 -2.64 2.86
CA GLY A 82 -0.90 -3.55 3.88
C GLY A 82 -0.02 -4.68 3.35
N GLY A 83 0.13 -4.83 2.03
CA GLY A 83 1.07 -5.71 1.38
C GLY A 83 1.08 -7.14 1.92
N ASN A 84 2.20 -7.54 2.54
CA ASN A 84 2.40 -8.89 3.09
C ASN A 84 1.89 -9.09 4.53
N LEU A 85 1.15 -8.13 5.07
CA LEU A 85 0.55 -8.15 6.42
C LEU A 85 1.56 -8.15 7.57
N ASN A 86 2.87 -7.96 7.34
CA ASN A 86 3.86 -7.95 8.41
C ASN A 86 3.56 -6.88 9.46
N LEU A 87 3.32 -5.64 9.02
CA LEU A 87 2.99 -4.54 9.92
C LEU A 87 1.70 -4.82 10.69
N THR A 88 0.64 -5.28 10.01
CA THR A 88 -0.63 -5.64 10.66
C THR A 88 -0.44 -6.69 11.75
N ASN A 89 0.34 -7.73 11.47
CA ASN A 89 0.59 -8.83 12.41
C ASN A 89 1.38 -8.34 13.62
N ASP A 90 2.47 -7.60 13.41
CA ASP A 90 3.29 -7.04 14.50
C ASP A 90 2.48 -6.09 15.39
N ILE A 91 1.59 -5.28 14.79
CA ILE A 91 0.68 -4.42 15.53
C ILE A 91 -0.30 -5.26 16.35
N PHE A 92 -0.91 -6.29 15.76
CA PHE A 92 -1.88 -7.13 16.48
C PHE A 92 -1.24 -7.88 17.64
N GLU A 93 -0.08 -8.48 17.43
CA GLU A 93 0.70 -9.14 18.49
C GLU A 93 1.07 -8.16 19.61
N GLY A 94 1.54 -6.95 19.25
CA GLY A 94 1.82 -5.90 20.23
C GLY A 94 0.58 -5.43 21.01
N ILE A 95 -0.58 -5.35 20.37
CA ILE A 95 -1.85 -5.01 21.03
C ILE A 95 -2.29 -6.15 21.96
N GLN A 96 -2.14 -7.41 21.54
CA GLN A 96 -2.44 -8.59 22.34
C GLN A 96 -1.62 -8.60 23.65
N ASP A 97 -0.34 -8.24 23.58
CA ASP A 97 0.54 -8.13 24.75
C ASP A 97 0.16 -6.96 25.67
N LEU A 98 -0.24 -5.82 25.11
CA LEU A 98 -0.63 -4.63 25.88
C LEU A 98 -1.98 -4.81 26.58
N SER A 99 -2.96 -5.39 25.88
CA SER A 99 -4.32 -5.58 26.39
C SER A 99 -5.06 -6.63 25.55
N PRO A 100 -5.15 -7.88 26.03
CA PRO A 100 -5.95 -8.92 25.39
C PRO A 100 -7.41 -8.51 25.16
N LYS A 101 -7.98 -7.77 26.12
CA LYS A 101 -9.34 -7.22 26.01
C LYS A 101 -9.50 -6.25 24.83
N PHE A 102 -8.48 -5.43 24.56
CA PHE A 102 -8.50 -4.53 23.42
C PHE A 102 -8.27 -5.28 22.10
N ALA A 103 -7.40 -6.29 22.09
CA ALA A 103 -7.21 -7.15 20.93
C ALA A 103 -8.51 -7.86 20.51
N ASP A 104 -9.26 -8.40 21.48
CA ASP A 104 -10.51 -9.14 21.23
C ASP A 104 -11.60 -8.28 20.59
N LEU A 105 -11.66 -6.97 20.91
CA LEU A 105 -12.66 -6.05 20.36
C LEU A 105 -12.22 -5.37 19.06
N LEU A 106 -10.95 -5.48 18.70
CA LEU A 106 -10.38 -4.77 17.56
C LEU A 106 -10.85 -5.37 16.24
N ASN A 107 -11.50 -4.55 15.42
CA ASN A 107 -11.83 -4.91 14.05
C ASN A 107 -10.70 -4.47 13.12
N ILE A 108 -9.93 -5.43 12.60
CA ILE A 108 -8.80 -5.14 11.72
C ILE A 108 -9.21 -5.34 10.28
N VAL A 109 -8.98 -4.31 9.47
CA VAL A 109 -9.23 -4.34 8.03
C VAL A 109 -7.95 -3.93 7.32
N VAL A 110 -7.48 -4.78 6.42
CA VAL A 110 -6.37 -4.46 5.53
C VAL A 110 -6.91 -4.31 4.13
N ILE A 111 -6.54 -3.21 3.47
CA ILE A 111 -6.92 -2.91 2.09
C ILE A 111 -5.68 -2.90 1.22
N ASP A 112 -5.76 -3.64 0.14
CA ASP A 112 -4.72 -3.67 -0.88
C ASP A 112 -5.32 -3.98 -2.26
N ARG A 113 -4.56 -3.69 -3.32
CA ARG A 113 -4.94 -4.03 -4.70
C ARG A 113 -4.87 -5.53 -4.93
N ASN A 114 -3.90 -6.21 -4.30
CA ASN A 114 -3.78 -7.65 -4.37
C ASN A 114 -3.26 -8.23 -3.05
N PHE A 115 -3.86 -9.32 -2.61
CA PHE A 115 -3.38 -10.13 -1.48
C PHE A 115 -2.82 -11.42 -2.05
N ASN A 116 -1.59 -11.33 -2.57
CA ASN A 116 -0.78 -12.39 -3.18
C ASN A 116 -0.76 -13.74 -2.43
N ASN A 117 -1.87 -14.48 -2.44
CA ASN A 117 -2.14 -15.66 -1.61
C ASN A 117 -1.89 -15.47 -0.09
N ASN A 118 -1.78 -14.23 0.38
CA ASN A 118 -1.55 -13.94 1.80
C ASN A 118 -2.80 -14.32 2.60
N LEU A 119 -2.62 -15.22 3.56
CA LEU A 119 -3.66 -15.58 4.52
C LEU A 119 -3.38 -14.88 5.85
N PRO A 120 -4.39 -14.24 6.45
CA PRO A 120 -4.20 -13.64 7.76
C PRO A 120 -3.84 -14.69 8.81
N ARG A 121 -2.86 -14.37 9.67
CA ARG A 121 -2.50 -15.24 10.80
C ARG A 121 -3.59 -15.26 11.88
N HIS A 122 -4.38 -14.20 11.96
CA HIS A 122 -5.39 -13.99 12.99
C HIS A 122 -6.78 -13.80 12.38
N LYS A 123 -7.79 -14.43 12.98
CA LYS A 123 -9.18 -14.41 12.50
C LYS A 123 -9.82 -13.01 12.51
N ASN A 124 -9.28 -12.09 13.29
CA ASN A 124 -9.78 -10.73 13.45
C ASN A 124 -9.36 -9.81 12.29
N ILE A 125 -8.47 -10.28 11.42
CA ILE A 125 -7.96 -9.54 10.27
C ILE A 125 -8.81 -9.90 9.04
N LYS A 126 -9.44 -8.88 8.46
CA LYS A 126 -10.20 -8.99 7.21
C LYS A 126 -9.42 -8.34 6.08
N LEU A 127 -9.31 -9.04 4.96
CA LEU A 127 -8.68 -8.53 3.75
C LEU A 127 -9.78 -8.02 2.79
N ILE A 128 -9.64 -6.80 2.30
CA ILE A 128 -10.58 -6.16 1.37
C ILE A 128 -9.80 -5.66 0.16
N ASN A 129 -10.19 -6.10 -1.03
CA ASN A 129 -9.63 -5.55 -2.26
C ASN A 129 -10.02 -4.06 -2.39
N SER A 130 -9.08 -3.20 -2.81
CA SER A 130 -9.28 -1.76 -2.95
C SER A 130 -10.53 -1.36 -3.74
N ASP A 131 -10.93 -2.15 -4.74
CA ASP A 131 -12.09 -1.85 -5.59
C ASP A 131 -13.43 -1.99 -4.85
N ASN A 132 -13.45 -2.75 -3.75
CA ASN A 132 -14.65 -3.06 -2.97
C ASN A 132 -14.69 -2.33 -1.63
N PHE A 133 -13.84 -1.31 -1.46
CA PHE A 133 -13.68 -0.64 -0.19
C PHE A 133 -14.73 0.46 0.05
N ASN A 134 -15.40 0.41 1.19
CA ASN A 134 -16.35 1.44 1.62
C ASN A 134 -16.19 1.74 3.12
N LEU A 135 -15.57 2.87 3.43
CA LEU A 135 -15.46 3.36 4.81
C LEU A 135 -16.60 4.29 5.15
N LYS A 136 -17.45 3.87 6.08
CA LYS A 136 -18.42 4.75 6.73
C LYS A 136 -18.44 4.47 8.22
N ASN A 137 -18.60 5.54 9.00
CA ASN A 137 -18.79 5.47 10.46
C ASN A 137 -17.69 4.69 11.20
N ILE A 138 -16.43 5.03 10.94
CA ILE A 138 -15.30 4.42 11.63
C ILE A 138 -15.06 5.13 12.96
N THR A 139 -15.01 4.35 14.02
CA THR A 139 -14.36 4.72 15.28
C THR A 139 -13.04 3.96 15.35
N GLY A 140 -11.91 4.62 15.23
CA GLY A 140 -10.64 3.91 15.10
C GLY A 140 -9.50 4.73 14.50
N VAL A 141 -8.51 4.01 13.99
CA VAL A 141 -7.35 4.57 13.28
C VAL A 141 -7.30 4.03 11.86
N ILE A 142 -6.79 4.88 10.96
CA ILE A 142 -6.39 4.49 9.62
C ILE A 142 -4.89 4.72 9.53
N ILE A 143 -4.15 3.70 9.12
CA ILE A 143 -2.70 3.77 8.90
C ILE A 143 -2.39 3.41 7.45
N SER A 144 -1.27 3.94 6.98
CA SER A 144 -0.71 3.59 5.69
C SER A 144 0.79 3.85 5.76
N ASN A 145 1.59 2.80 5.56
CA ASN A 145 3.04 2.88 5.56
C ASN A 145 3.53 2.74 4.12
N GLU A 146 4.23 3.76 3.60
CA GLU A 146 4.89 3.70 2.28
C GLU A 146 3.94 3.34 1.11
N LEU A 147 2.68 3.78 1.19
CA LEU A 147 1.76 3.68 0.05
C LEU A 147 1.91 4.89 -0.90
N PHE A 148 1.99 6.10 -0.34
CA PHE A 148 1.87 7.34 -1.11
C PHE A 148 3.08 7.63 -2.02
N ASP A 149 4.25 7.11 -1.67
CA ASP A 149 5.47 7.15 -2.49
C ASP A 149 5.42 6.17 -3.67
N ALA A 150 4.59 5.14 -3.59
CA ALA A 150 4.35 4.20 -4.69
C ALA A 150 3.18 4.59 -5.60
N LEU A 151 2.38 5.60 -5.26
CA LEU A 151 1.24 6.02 -6.08
C LEU A 151 1.70 6.63 -7.42
N PRO A 152 1.09 6.25 -8.56
CA PRO A 152 1.39 6.87 -9.84
C PRO A 152 1.03 8.37 -9.82
N PHE A 153 1.92 9.19 -10.37
CA PHE A 153 1.73 10.64 -10.44
C PHE A 153 2.06 11.20 -11.81
N LYS A 154 1.41 12.31 -12.15
CA LYS A 154 1.74 13.08 -13.35
C LYS A 154 2.93 13.99 -13.07
N ARG A 155 3.78 14.16 -14.08
CA ARG A 155 4.92 15.07 -14.01
C ARG A 155 4.67 16.26 -14.92
N LEU A 156 4.93 17.46 -14.40
CA LEU A 156 4.75 18.71 -15.13
C LEU A 156 6.07 19.48 -15.18
N ILE A 157 6.34 20.14 -16.31
CA ILE A 157 7.43 21.10 -16.46
C ILE A 157 6.87 22.48 -16.77
N ASN A 158 7.39 23.51 -16.11
CA ASN A 158 7.06 24.90 -16.43
C ASN A 158 8.03 25.45 -17.47
N LYS A 159 7.51 25.93 -18.60
CA LYS A 159 8.25 26.68 -19.62
C LYS A 159 7.47 27.91 -20.04
N ASN A 160 8.12 29.08 -19.98
CA ASN A 160 7.53 30.36 -20.39
C ASN A 160 6.13 30.59 -19.76
N ASP A 161 6.03 30.38 -18.45
CA ASP A 161 4.79 30.52 -17.66
C ASP A 161 3.65 29.60 -18.10
N ARG A 162 3.98 28.44 -18.68
CA ARG A 162 3.03 27.40 -19.08
C ARG A 162 3.50 26.04 -18.58
N PHE A 163 2.56 25.24 -18.06
CA PHE A 163 2.83 23.87 -17.66
C PHE A 163 2.58 22.90 -18.82
N TYR A 164 3.53 22.00 -19.03
CA TYR A 164 3.46 20.89 -19.98
C TYR A 164 3.57 19.59 -19.20
N GLU A 165 2.79 18.57 -19.60
CA GLU A 165 2.89 17.24 -19.02
C GLU A 165 4.06 16.49 -19.64
N ILE A 166 4.84 15.79 -18.81
CA ILE A 166 5.95 14.96 -19.26
C ILE A 166 5.43 13.55 -19.56
N PHE A 167 5.67 13.10 -20.78
CA PHE A 167 5.37 11.78 -21.30
C PHE A 167 6.63 10.92 -21.37
N VAL A 168 6.41 9.61 -21.40
CA VAL A 168 7.45 8.59 -21.55
C VAL A 168 7.34 7.99 -22.96
N ASN A 169 8.39 8.16 -23.75
CA ASN A 169 8.60 7.43 -24.99
C ASN A 169 9.32 6.11 -24.71
N TYR A 170 8.85 5.01 -25.30
CA TYR A 170 9.39 3.67 -25.08
C TYR A 170 9.80 2.96 -26.39
N CYS A 171 9.89 3.67 -27.52
CA CYS A 171 10.21 3.06 -28.81
C CYS A 171 11.71 2.77 -29.03
N ASN A 172 12.61 3.60 -28.51
CA ASN A 172 14.07 3.47 -28.73
C ASN A 172 14.91 3.50 -27.46
N ASP A 173 14.28 3.76 -26.30
CA ASP A 173 14.74 3.71 -24.92
C ASP A 173 13.73 4.51 -24.09
N PHE A 174 13.74 4.42 -22.75
CA PHE A 174 12.88 5.27 -21.93
C PHE A 174 13.39 6.70 -21.97
N GLN A 175 12.69 7.55 -22.69
CA GLN A 175 13.00 8.97 -22.78
C GLN A 175 11.80 9.79 -22.36
N GLU A 176 12.04 10.74 -21.46
CA GLU A 176 11.05 11.74 -21.10
C GLU A 176 10.94 12.76 -22.24
N GLN A 177 9.70 13.02 -22.66
CA GLN A 177 9.35 13.94 -23.72
C GLN A 177 8.22 14.85 -23.24
N GLU A 178 8.23 16.09 -23.67
CA GLU A 178 7.22 17.11 -23.33
C GLU A 178 6.06 17.11 -24.33
#